data_AF-A0A6P4C9H7-F1
#
_entry.id   AF-A0A6P4C9H7-F1
#
_cell.length_a   1.000
_cell.length_b   1.000
_cell.length_c   1.000
_cell.angle_alpha   90.00
_cell.angle_beta   90.00
_cell.angle_gamma   90.00
#
_symmetry.space_group_name_H-M   'P 1'
#
loop_
_entity.id
_entity.type
_entity.pdbx_description
1 polymer ?
#
loop_
_entity_poly.entity_id
_entity_poly.type
_entity_poly.pdbx_seq_one_letter_code
_entity_poly.pdbx_strand_id
1 'polypeptide(L)'
;MALDRLNSPTTFEMPMEVLGHELQFTQDPNSKHLGTKVWDSSLVFAKFLERNCRKGRFSPAKLKGKRVIELGAGYGVSGFGNVTNDF
;
A
#
# COMPACT_ATOMS: atom_id res chain seq x y z
N MET A 1 24.36 -21.62 -9.67
CA MET A 1 22.89 -21.62 -9.62
C MET A 1 22.45 -20.18 -9.51
N ALA A 2 21.95 -19.61 -10.62
CA ALA A 2 21.36 -18.29 -10.58
C ALA A 2 20.17 -18.35 -9.63
N LEU A 3 20.17 -17.45 -8.64
CA LEU A 3 19.02 -17.19 -7.79
C LEU A 3 17.90 -16.80 -8.76
N ASP A 4 17.03 -17.75 -9.10
CA ASP A 4 15.83 -17.50 -9.88
C ASP A 4 15.17 -16.29 -9.25
N ARG A 5 15.26 -15.17 -9.98
CA ARG A 5 14.74 -13.91 -9.50
C ARG A 5 13.29 -14.20 -9.15
N LEU A 6 12.90 -13.89 -7.91
CA LEU A 6 11.54 -13.96 -7.37
C LEU A 6 10.58 -12.97 -8.08
N ASN A 7 10.84 -12.70 -9.35
CA ASN A 7 10.14 -11.80 -10.22
C ASN A 7 9.54 -12.68 -11.31
N SER A 8 8.25 -13.01 -11.18
CA SER A 8 7.47 -13.40 -12.34
C SER A 8 7.71 -12.35 -13.45
N PRO A 9 8.06 -12.75 -14.68
CA PRO A 9 8.44 -11.82 -15.76
C PRO A 9 7.24 -11.03 -16.30
N THR A 10 6.06 -11.23 -15.74
CA THR A 10 4.80 -10.65 -16.19
C THR A 10 4.41 -9.44 -15.36
N THR A 11 4.00 -8.38 -16.06
CA THR A 11 3.29 -7.24 -15.47
C THR A 11 2.12 -7.75 -14.65
N PHE A 12 1.93 -7.16 -13.48
CA PHE A 12 0.83 -7.50 -12.57
C PHE A 12 0.02 -6.24 -12.30
N GLU A 13 -1.28 -6.33 -12.50
CA GLU A 13 -2.24 -5.30 -12.12
C GLU A 13 -3.13 -5.85 -11.01
N MET A 14 -3.37 -5.02 -10.00
CA MET A 14 -4.23 -5.38 -8.88
C MET A 14 -5.16 -4.22 -8.55
N PRO A 15 -6.45 -4.33 -8.91
CA PRO A 15 -7.45 -3.44 -8.36
C PRO A 15 -7.63 -3.77 -6.88
N MET A 16 -7.67 -2.73 -6.06
CA MET A 16 -7.94 -2.83 -4.62
C MET A 16 -8.77 -1.63 -4.18
N GLU A 17 -9.90 -1.88 -3.54
CA GLU A 17 -10.60 -0.83 -2.81
C GLU A 17 -9.87 -0.54 -1.49
N VAL A 18 -9.60 0.73 -1.18
CA VAL A 18 -9.09 1.19 0.11
C VAL A 18 -9.91 2.40 0.56
N LEU A 19 -10.59 2.28 1.70
CA LEU A 19 -11.43 3.35 2.27
C LEU A 19 -12.53 3.82 1.30
N GLY A 20 -13.13 2.89 0.55
CA GLY A 20 -14.16 3.20 -0.44
C GLY A 20 -13.64 3.78 -1.76
N HIS A 21 -12.33 3.86 -1.95
CA HIS A 21 -11.71 4.30 -3.19
C HIS A 21 -11.03 3.14 -3.91
N GLU A 22 -11.30 2.97 -5.21
CA GLU A 22 -10.63 1.98 -6.03
C GLU A 22 -9.23 2.48 -6.43
N LEU A 23 -8.21 1.70 -6.09
CA LEU A 23 -6.81 1.92 -6.44
C LEU A 23 -6.35 0.82 -7.38
N GLN A 24 -5.66 1.17 -8.46
CA GLN A 24 -5.03 0.23 -9.37
C GLN A 24 -3.51 0.29 -9.18
N PHE A 25 -2.92 -0.82 -8.73
CA PHE A 25 -1.47 -0.95 -8.63
C PHE A 25 -0.92 -1.74 -9.82
N THR A 26 0.00 -1.14 -10.56
CA THR A 26 0.64 -1.76 -11.73
C THR A 26 2.12 -1.99 -11.45
N GLN A 27 2.58 -3.24 -11.59
CA GLN A 27 3.98 -3.60 -11.43
C GLN A 27 4.63 -3.91 -12.78
N ASP A 28 5.72 -3.22 -13.11
CA ASP A 28 6.56 -3.54 -14.27
C ASP A 28 7.88 -4.23 -13.81
N PRO A 29 7.98 -5.57 -13.93
CA PRO A 29 9.18 -6.32 -13.55
C PRO A 29 10.38 -6.06 -14.46
N ASN A 30 10.21 -5.43 -15.62
CA ASN A 30 11.29 -5.02 -16.52
C ASN A 30 11.87 -3.64 -16.17
N SER A 31 11.21 -2.90 -15.28
CA SER A 31 11.78 -1.65 -14.78
C SER A 31 13.05 -1.93 -13.96
N LYS A 32 14.08 -1.09 -14.13
CA LYS A 32 15.37 -1.23 -13.42
C LYS A 32 15.32 -0.75 -11.97
N HIS A 33 14.12 -0.55 -11.41
CA HIS A 33 13.90 -0.01 -10.08
C HIS A 33 13.62 -1.15 -9.09
N LEU A 34 14.33 -1.20 -7.96
CA LEU A 34 14.28 -2.30 -6.98
C LEU A 34 12.98 -2.36 -6.15
N GLY A 35 11.97 -1.54 -6.47
CA GLY A 35 10.72 -1.38 -5.72
C GLY A 35 9.51 -2.09 -6.33
N THR A 36 9.70 -3.03 -7.25
CA THR A 36 8.67 -3.47 -8.19
C THR A 36 7.61 -4.42 -7.65
N LYS A 37 7.68 -4.85 -6.38
CA LYS A 37 6.65 -5.71 -5.77
C LYS A 37 5.77 -4.96 -4.78
N VAL A 38 4.45 -5.14 -4.92
CA VAL A 38 3.50 -4.93 -3.82
C VAL A 38 3.65 -6.12 -2.87
N TRP A 39 3.92 -5.84 -1.59
CA TRP A 39 4.08 -6.88 -0.57
C TRP A 39 2.74 -7.17 0.12
N ASP A 40 2.45 -8.44 0.40
CA ASP A 40 1.21 -8.85 1.09
C ASP A 40 1.00 -8.10 2.41
N SER A 41 2.08 -7.81 3.15
CA SER A 41 2.03 -7.03 4.39
C SER A 41 1.46 -5.61 4.19
N SER A 42 1.75 -4.98 3.05
CA SER A 42 1.23 -3.64 2.73
C SER A 42 -0.29 -3.66 2.48
N LEU A 43 -0.80 -4.74 1.86
CA LEU A 43 -2.23 -4.95 1.63
C LEU A 43 -2.98 -5.22 2.93
N VAL A 44 -2.42 -6.10 3.77
CA VAL A 44 -2.96 -6.40 5.10
C VAL A 44 -2.99 -5.14 5.95
N PHE A 45 -1.93 -4.32 5.92
CA PHE A 45 -1.89 -3.09 6.70
C PHE A 45 -2.90 -2.05 6.21
N ALA A 46 -3.06 -1.86 4.89
CA ALA A 46 -4.10 -0.98 4.33
C ALA A 46 -5.51 -1.41 4.77
N LYS A 47 -5.83 -2.71 4.69
CA LYS A 47 -7.13 -3.24 5.13
C LYS A 47 -7.32 -3.23 6.65
N PHE A 48 -6.23 -3.36 7.42
CA PHE A 48 -6.26 -3.17 8.86
C PHE A 48 -6.64 -1.73 9.20
N LEU A 49 -6.01 -0.74 8.56
CA LEU A 49 -6.32 0.67 8.76
C LEU A 49 -7.78 0.95 8.39
N GLU A 50 -8.26 0.47 7.25
CA GLU A 50 -9.67 0.63 6.84
C GLU A 50 -10.66 0.05 7.87
N ARG A 51 -10.43 -1.16 8.37
CA ARG A 51 -11.33 -1.79 9.35
C ARG A 51 -11.26 -1.15 10.74
N ASN A 52 -10.09 -0.64 11.13
CA ASN A 52 -9.82 -0.19 12.50
C ASN A 52 -9.73 1.34 12.64
N CYS A 53 -9.83 2.10 11.54
CA CYS A 53 -9.85 3.57 11.59
C CYS A 53 -11.04 4.08 12.42
N ARG A 54 -12.12 3.33 12.57
CA ARG A 54 -13.27 3.80 13.36
C ARG A 54 -13.00 3.86 14.87
N LYS A 55 -12.03 3.10 15.40
CA LYS A 55 -11.69 3.04 16.84
C LYS A 55 -10.22 2.69 17.06
N GLY A 56 -9.48 3.47 17.85
CA GLY A 56 -8.12 3.10 18.25
C GLY A 56 -7.14 4.26 18.20
N ARG A 57 -5.84 3.97 17.99
CA ARG A 57 -4.79 5.00 17.82
C ARG A 57 -4.76 5.57 16.40
N PHE A 58 -5.23 4.81 15.42
CA PHE A 58 -5.26 5.16 14.00
C PHE A 58 -6.62 5.70 13.54
N SER A 59 -7.42 6.25 14.46
CA SER A 59 -8.72 6.79 14.05
C SER A 59 -8.60 8.15 13.37
N PRO A 60 -9.50 8.50 12.42
CA PRO A 60 -9.47 9.79 11.73
C PRO A 60 -9.39 10.95 12.71
N ALA A 61 -10.19 10.91 13.79
CA ALA A 61 -10.18 11.93 14.83
C ALA A 61 -8.81 12.13 15.53
N LYS A 62 -7.97 11.07 15.63
CA LYS A 62 -6.65 11.14 16.26
C LYS A 62 -5.52 11.41 15.26
N LEU A 63 -5.72 11.03 14.01
CA LEU A 63 -4.77 11.25 12.92
C LEU A 63 -4.94 12.63 12.26
N LYS A 64 -6.12 13.26 12.38
CA LYS A 64 -6.39 14.58 11.82
C LYS A 64 -5.35 15.61 12.27
N GLY A 65 -4.71 16.26 11.30
CA GLY A 65 -3.67 17.26 11.54
C GLY A 65 -2.33 16.69 12.02
N LYS A 66 -2.14 15.36 12.00
CA LYS A 66 -0.84 14.73 12.27
C LYS A 66 -0.04 14.57 10.98
N ARG A 67 1.28 14.61 11.12
CA ARG A 67 2.22 14.33 10.02
C ARG A 67 2.62 12.86 10.10
N VAL A 68 2.47 12.13 9.01
CA VAL A 68 2.78 10.70 8.89
C VAL A 68 3.88 10.52 7.85
N ILE A 69 4.76 9.53 8.08
CA ILE A 69 5.76 9.09 7.13
C ILE A 69 5.69 7.57 6.98
N GLU A 70 5.66 7.08 5.74
CA GLU A 70 5.77 5.66 5.41
C GLU A 70 7.22 5.36 5.00
N LEU A 71 7.92 4.54 5.80
CA LEU A 71 9.29 4.13 5.52
C LEU A 71 9.27 2.86 4.68
N GLY A 72 10.03 2.85 3.57
CA GLY A 72 10.05 1.70 2.66
C GLY A 72 8.73 1.50 1.91
N ALA A 73 8.08 2.60 1.49
CA ALA A 73 6.72 2.59 0.95
C ALA A 73 6.50 1.68 -0.26
N GLY A 74 7.53 1.42 -1.09
CA GLY A 74 7.34 0.69 -2.35
C GLY A 74 6.29 1.39 -3.23
N TYR A 75 5.15 0.74 -3.45
CA TYR A 75 3.99 1.32 -4.16
C TYR A 75 3.11 2.25 -3.31
N GLY A 76 3.43 2.45 -2.03
CA GLY A 76 2.69 3.35 -1.13
C GLY A 76 1.28 2.88 -0.78
N VAL A 77 0.98 1.58 -0.97
CA VAL A 77 -0.36 0.98 -0.78
C VAL A 77 -0.94 1.33 0.59
N SER A 78 -0.10 1.29 1.63
CA SER A 78 -0.56 1.57 3.00
C SER A 78 -0.60 3.07 3.33
N GLY A 79 0.23 3.88 2.68
CA GLY A 79 0.18 5.34 2.72
C GLY A 79 -1.16 5.89 2.23
N PHE A 80 -1.72 5.33 1.15
CA PHE A 80 -3.04 5.75 0.64
C PHE A 80 -4.17 5.56 1.66
N GLY A 81 -4.12 4.49 2.46
CA GLY A 81 -5.07 4.27 3.56
C GLY A 81 -4.97 5.29 4.71
N ASN A 82 -3.90 6.07 4.78
CA ASN A 82 -3.73 7.13 5.78
C ASN A 82 -4.16 8.50 5.25
N VAL A 83 -3.84 8.82 3.99
CA VAL A 83 -4.10 10.13 3.36
C VAL A 83 -5.59 10.36 3.06
N THR A 84 -6.38 9.32 2.78
CA THR A 84 -7.81 9.47 2.48
C THR A 84 -8.69 9.71 3.70
N ASN A 85 -8.14 9.72 4.93
CA ASN A 85 -8.91 10.09 6.14
C ASN A 85 -9.16 11.60 6.28
N ASP A 86 -8.66 12.41 5.34
CA ASP A 86 -8.79 13.88 5.34
C ASP A 86 -9.81 14.41 4.29
N PHE A 87 -10.56 13.55 3.60
CA PHE A 87 -11.68 13.93 2.72
C PHE A 87 -13.05 13.64 3.35
#